data_AF-A0A504J3D5-F1
#
_entry.id   AF-A0A504J3D5-F1
#
_cell.length_a   1.000
_cell.length_b   1.000
_cell.length_c   1.000
_cell.angle_alpha   90.00
_cell.angle_beta   90.00
_cell.angle_gamma   90.00
#
_symmetry.space_group_name_H-M   'P 1'
#
loop_
_entity.id
_entity.type
_entity.pdbx_description
1 polymer ?
#
loop_
_entity_poly.entity_id
_entity_poly.type
_entity_poly.pdbx_seq_one_letter_code
_entity_poly.pdbx_strand_id
1 'polypeptide(L)'
;MMEARPKKPGSVRLNTAQYAEMDRLGFDNESAYVKYKMEQGQSKLEVLKTPSGDSAVRTLPVVPEKAQGVVADQLTIQRLSMENRNLQKQLEQLRNSNEETLNGVHHKVHALLQEELQKRDTETLKTAHAEAKKQIGHLEQQLAKAQKETDVKQEEIKALVKKLGFVELGKALLPGAISGLAKQYPKQMKGIAGTLGRLGLSDPQPEEAPLDEEQQHWLHIISYLKELCTEEQCDQLVQLLVRLGEQLKDDDQLLQKLHYYLSQLQKASSAPKEDPEH
;
A
#
# COMPACT_ATOMS: atom_id res chain seq x y z
N MET A 1 -21.31 12.79 -53.10
CA MET A 1 -21.34 13.45 -51.77
C MET A 1 -22.78 13.84 -51.53
N MET A 2 -23.49 13.20 -50.59
CA MET A 2 -24.86 13.59 -50.25
C MET A 2 -24.84 14.26 -48.88
N GLU A 3 -25.18 15.54 -48.89
CA GLU A 3 -25.22 16.40 -47.71
C GLU A 3 -26.21 15.84 -46.68
N ALA A 4 -25.74 15.67 -45.44
CA ALA A 4 -26.60 15.29 -44.33
C ALA A 4 -27.57 16.45 -44.04
N ARG A 5 -28.80 16.34 -44.55
CA ARG A 5 -29.84 17.37 -44.38
C ARG A 5 -30.11 17.62 -42.88
N PRO A 6 -30.29 18.89 -42.47
CA PRO A 6 -30.43 19.27 -41.07
C PRO A 6 -31.70 18.68 -40.45
N LYS A 7 -31.51 18.00 -39.31
CA LYS A 7 -32.53 17.27 -38.56
C LYS A 7 -33.55 18.25 -37.96
N LYS A 8 -34.81 18.21 -38.43
CA LYS A 8 -35.91 18.96 -37.82
C LYS A 8 -36.55 18.12 -36.70
N PRO A 9 -36.65 18.64 -35.46
CA PRO A 9 -37.31 17.92 -34.38
C PRO A 9 -38.81 17.78 -34.69
N GLY A 10 -39.32 16.54 -34.66
CA GLY A 10 -40.73 16.22 -34.96
C GLY A 10 -41.01 15.63 -36.35
N SER A 11 -39.99 15.43 -37.20
CA SER A 11 -40.17 14.72 -38.48
C SER A 11 -40.02 13.20 -38.34
N VAL A 12 -40.84 12.46 -39.10
CA VAL A 12 -40.80 11.00 -39.18
C VAL A 12 -39.51 10.58 -39.89
N ARG A 13 -38.75 9.66 -39.27
CA ARG A 13 -37.49 9.16 -39.84
C ARG A 13 -37.78 8.29 -41.05
N LEU A 14 -37.30 8.70 -42.23
CA LEU A 14 -37.39 7.90 -43.46
C LEU A 14 -36.08 7.14 -43.69
N ASN A 15 -36.17 6.01 -44.40
CA ASN A 15 -35.00 5.23 -44.80
C ASN A 15 -34.30 5.89 -46.01
N THR A 16 -33.02 5.60 -46.24
CA THR A 16 -32.23 6.22 -47.35
C THR A 16 -32.87 5.98 -48.73
N ALA A 17 -33.46 4.80 -48.96
CA ALA A 17 -34.21 4.51 -50.17
C ALA A 17 -35.51 5.33 -50.31
N GLN A 18 -36.17 5.65 -49.19
CA GLN A 18 -37.38 6.46 -49.16
C GLN A 18 -37.07 7.95 -49.39
N TYR A 19 -35.92 8.44 -48.91
CA TYR A 19 -35.44 9.78 -49.24
C TYR A 19 -35.12 9.93 -50.74
N ALA A 20 -34.48 8.93 -51.35
CA ALA A 20 -34.23 8.95 -52.80
C ALA A 20 -35.54 8.93 -53.62
N GLU A 21 -36.57 8.23 -53.14
CA GLU A 21 -37.89 8.23 -53.75
C GLU A 21 -38.62 9.57 -53.53
N MET A 22 -38.50 10.15 -52.35
CA MET A 22 -39.04 11.48 -52.00
C MET A 22 -38.47 12.57 -52.91
N ASP A 23 -37.15 12.57 -53.13
CA ASP A 23 -36.48 13.51 -54.03
C ASP A 23 -36.93 13.32 -55.49
N ARG A 24 -37.17 12.07 -55.93
CA ARG A 24 -37.74 11.78 -57.27
C ARG A 24 -39.18 12.26 -57.43
N LEU A 25 -39.97 12.22 -56.36
CA LEU A 25 -41.36 12.67 -56.34
C LEU A 25 -41.49 14.18 -56.12
N GLY A 26 -40.40 14.89 -55.84
CA GLY A 26 -40.37 16.34 -55.66
C GLY A 26 -40.98 16.81 -54.33
N PHE A 27 -40.95 15.99 -53.28
CA PHE A 27 -41.44 16.39 -51.96
C PHE A 27 -40.31 17.01 -51.11
N ASP A 28 -40.49 18.26 -50.70
CA ASP A 28 -39.53 18.97 -49.83
C ASP A 28 -39.70 18.65 -48.33
N ASN A 29 -40.76 17.93 -47.96
CA ASN A 29 -41.14 17.67 -46.58
C ASN A 29 -41.43 16.18 -46.35
N GLU A 30 -40.79 15.60 -45.33
CA GLU A 30 -40.92 14.18 -44.98
C GLU A 30 -42.35 13.81 -44.60
N SER A 31 -43.05 14.72 -43.90
CA SER A 31 -44.45 14.51 -43.50
C SER A 31 -45.42 14.47 -44.69
N ALA A 32 -45.10 15.17 -45.79
CA ALA A 32 -45.92 15.16 -47.00
C ALA A 32 -45.77 13.83 -47.75
N TYR A 33 -44.54 13.33 -47.84
CA TYR A 33 -44.25 12.02 -48.45
C TYR A 33 -44.94 10.87 -47.71
N VAL A 34 -44.95 10.88 -46.36
CA VAL A 34 -45.64 9.85 -45.58
C VAL A 34 -47.15 9.90 -45.79
N LYS A 35 -47.76 11.09 -45.81
CA LYS A 35 -49.20 11.24 -46.10
C LYS A 35 -49.56 10.68 -47.48
N TYR A 36 -48.77 11.00 -48.49
CA TYR A 36 -48.96 10.46 -49.84
C TYR A 36 -48.89 8.92 -49.86
N LYS A 37 -47.93 8.31 -49.17
CA LYS A 37 -47.85 6.85 -49.06
C LYS A 37 -49.02 6.24 -48.28
N MET A 38 -49.51 6.93 -47.26
CA MET A 38 -50.69 6.51 -46.49
C MET A 38 -51.97 6.57 -47.34
N GLU A 39 -52.15 7.62 -48.15
CA GLU A 39 -53.28 7.75 -49.09
C GLU A 39 -53.24 6.67 -50.19
N GLN A 40 -52.05 6.33 -50.68
CA GLN A 40 -51.88 5.17 -51.57
C GLN A 40 -52.21 3.83 -50.87
N GLY A 41 -51.94 3.72 -49.58
CA GLY A 41 -52.31 2.55 -48.78
C GLY A 41 -53.81 2.45 -48.58
N GLN A 42 -54.47 3.58 -48.29
CA GLN A 42 -55.92 3.65 -48.08
C GLN A 42 -56.71 3.37 -49.36
N SER A 43 -56.30 3.93 -50.49
CA SER A 43 -56.96 3.65 -51.79
C SER A 43 -56.86 2.17 -52.18
N LYS A 44 -55.73 1.49 -51.92
CA LYS A 44 -55.61 0.03 -52.12
C LYS A 44 -56.49 -0.79 -51.17
N LEU A 45 -56.77 -0.26 -49.98
CA LEU A 45 -57.62 -0.90 -48.97
C LEU A 45 -59.11 -0.70 -49.27
N GLU A 46 -59.49 0.41 -49.91
CA GLU A 46 -60.86 0.67 -50.37
C GLU A 46 -61.24 -0.19 -51.57
N VAL A 47 -60.32 -0.47 -52.51
CA VAL A 47 -60.56 -1.38 -53.64
C VAL A 47 -60.82 -2.83 -53.20
N LEU A 48 -60.33 -3.23 -52.01
CA LEU A 48 -60.63 -4.53 -51.41
C LEU A 48 -61.97 -4.57 -50.65
N LYS A 49 -62.61 -3.41 -50.45
CA LYS A 49 -63.88 -3.27 -49.71
C LYS A 49 -65.08 -2.99 -50.58
N THR A 50 -64.93 -2.88 -51.90
CA THR A 50 -66.06 -2.85 -52.84
C THR A 50 -66.53 -4.28 -53.09
N PRO A 51 -67.69 -4.72 -52.55
CA PRO A 51 -68.25 -6.00 -52.95
C PRO A 51 -68.67 -5.88 -54.43
N SER A 52 -67.99 -6.63 -55.29
CA SER A 52 -68.48 -6.91 -56.63
C SER A 52 -69.86 -7.56 -56.50
N GLY A 53 -70.88 -6.92 -57.08
CA GLY A 53 -72.21 -7.49 -57.21
C GLY A 53 -72.17 -8.77 -58.04
N ASP A 54 -73.15 -9.63 -57.80
CA ASP A 54 -73.34 -10.98 -58.34
C ASP A 54 -72.43 -12.09 -57.80
N SER A 55 -72.86 -12.67 -56.68
CA SER A 55 -72.70 -14.11 -56.49
C SER A 55 -73.86 -14.71 -55.74
N ALA A 56 -74.48 -15.69 -56.41
CA ALA A 56 -75.47 -16.59 -55.87
C ALA A 56 -75.07 -17.09 -54.48
N VAL A 57 -76.00 -17.00 -53.55
CA VAL A 57 -75.89 -17.53 -52.20
C VAL A 57 -75.72 -19.05 -52.29
N ARG A 58 -74.47 -19.52 -52.29
CA ARG A 58 -74.15 -20.88 -51.84
C ARG A 58 -74.40 -20.91 -50.34
N THR A 59 -75.57 -21.39 -49.95
CA THR A 59 -75.88 -21.75 -48.57
C THR A 59 -74.86 -22.81 -48.11
N LEU A 60 -74.00 -22.41 -47.17
CA LEU A 60 -73.16 -23.34 -46.44
C LEU A 60 -74.03 -24.26 -45.57
N PRO A 61 -73.60 -25.49 -45.26
CA PRO A 61 -74.37 -26.41 -44.43
C PRO A 61 -74.60 -25.77 -43.07
N VAL A 62 -75.85 -25.78 -42.60
CA VAL A 62 -76.20 -25.37 -41.24
C VAL A 62 -75.54 -26.36 -40.28
N VAL A 63 -74.44 -25.92 -39.68
CA VAL A 63 -73.79 -26.60 -38.56
C VAL A 63 -74.69 -26.44 -37.32
N PRO A 64 -74.95 -27.50 -36.54
CA PRO A 64 -75.78 -27.39 -35.34
C PRO A 64 -75.18 -26.38 -34.35
N GLU A 65 -76.02 -25.54 -33.72
CA GLU A 65 -75.61 -24.47 -32.78
C GLU A 65 -74.64 -24.94 -31.68
N LYS A 66 -74.69 -26.21 -31.28
CA LYS A 66 -73.76 -26.81 -30.30
C LYS A 66 -72.31 -26.92 -30.81
N ALA A 67 -72.09 -27.10 -32.11
CA ALA A 67 -70.75 -27.17 -32.69
C ALA A 67 -70.13 -25.77 -32.92
N GLN A 68 -70.95 -24.72 -33.00
CA GLN A 68 -70.46 -23.33 -33.05
C GLN A 68 -69.87 -22.88 -31.71
N GLY A 69 -70.45 -23.30 -30.57
CA GLY A 69 -69.93 -23.01 -29.24
C GLY A 69 -68.55 -23.63 -28.99
N VAL A 70 -68.36 -24.90 -29.38
CA VAL A 70 -67.07 -25.60 -29.21
C VAL A 70 -65.96 -24.96 -30.05
N VAL A 71 -66.25 -24.57 -31.30
CA VAL A 71 -65.27 -23.89 -32.16
C VAL A 71 -64.95 -22.49 -31.64
N ALA A 72 -65.95 -21.76 -31.14
CA ALA A 72 -65.75 -20.45 -30.52
C ALA A 72 -64.84 -20.54 -29.28
N ASP A 73 -65.12 -21.49 -28.37
CA ASP A 73 -64.30 -21.73 -27.18
C ASP A 73 -62.86 -22.12 -27.55
N GLN A 74 -62.67 -22.93 -28.61
CA GLN A 74 -61.35 -23.34 -29.08
C GLN A 74 -60.53 -22.16 -29.65
N LEU A 75 -61.20 -21.23 -30.35
CA LEU A 75 -60.58 -19.97 -30.80
C LEU A 75 -60.26 -19.03 -29.63
N THR A 76 -61.12 -18.98 -28.62
CA THR A 76 -60.88 -18.19 -27.40
C THR A 76 -59.70 -18.75 -26.61
N ILE A 77 -59.59 -20.08 -26.48
CA ILE A 77 -58.45 -20.75 -25.85
C ILE A 77 -57.17 -20.48 -26.65
N GLN A 78 -57.20 -20.54 -27.98
CA GLN A 78 -56.04 -20.19 -28.79
C GLN A 78 -55.63 -18.72 -28.59
N ARG A 79 -56.58 -17.79 -28.58
CA ARG A 79 -56.32 -16.37 -28.30
C ARG A 79 -55.70 -16.18 -26.93
N LEU A 80 -56.28 -16.77 -25.88
CA LEU A 80 -55.75 -16.70 -24.51
C LEU A 80 -54.38 -17.38 -24.40
N SER A 81 -54.11 -18.44 -25.15
CA SER A 81 -52.79 -19.09 -25.17
C SER A 81 -51.72 -18.21 -25.82
N MET A 82 -52.09 -17.49 -26.88
CA MET A 82 -51.21 -16.54 -27.55
C MET A 82 -50.94 -15.33 -26.67
N GLU A 83 -51.98 -14.84 -25.97
CA GLU A 83 -51.86 -13.75 -25.01
C GLU A 83 -50.99 -14.15 -23.81
N ASN A 84 -51.18 -15.35 -23.25
CA ASN A 84 -50.32 -15.86 -22.18
C ASN A 84 -48.86 -16.00 -22.63
N ARG A 85 -48.60 -16.54 -23.82
CA ARG A 85 -47.23 -16.60 -24.37
C ARG A 85 -46.63 -15.22 -24.58
N ASN A 86 -47.44 -14.24 -24.99
CA ASN A 86 -46.99 -12.87 -25.16
C ASN A 86 -46.66 -12.21 -23.80
N LEU A 87 -47.51 -12.41 -22.79
CA LEU A 87 -47.27 -11.96 -21.42
C LEU A 87 -46.03 -12.60 -20.82
N GLN A 88 -45.80 -13.90 -21.05
CA GLN A 88 -44.58 -14.59 -20.63
C GLN A 88 -43.33 -13.97 -21.27
N LYS A 89 -43.36 -13.70 -22.59
CA LYS A 89 -42.25 -13.02 -23.28
C LYS A 89 -42.00 -11.61 -22.74
N GLN A 90 -43.05 -10.86 -22.44
CA GLN A 90 -42.93 -9.52 -21.86
C GLN A 90 -42.33 -9.58 -20.45
N LEU A 91 -42.74 -10.55 -19.63
CA LEU A 91 -42.14 -10.78 -18.31
C LEU A 91 -40.66 -11.15 -18.41
N GLU A 92 -40.30 -12.00 -19.36
CA GLU A 92 -38.92 -12.43 -19.58
C GLU A 92 -38.03 -11.29 -20.10
N GLN A 93 -38.56 -10.46 -21.01
CA GLN A 93 -37.87 -9.22 -21.44
C GLN A 93 -37.69 -8.23 -20.29
N LEU A 94 -38.72 -8.02 -19.46
CA LEU A 94 -38.62 -7.17 -18.28
C LEU A 94 -37.59 -7.71 -17.29
N ARG A 95 -37.57 -9.03 -17.08
CA ARG A 95 -36.58 -9.68 -16.20
C ARG A 95 -35.16 -9.49 -16.73
N ASN A 96 -34.93 -9.76 -18.01
CA ASN A 96 -33.60 -9.61 -18.62
C ASN A 96 -33.14 -8.16 -18.59
N SER A 97 -34.02 -7.20 -18.92
CA SER A 97 -33.71 -5.78 -18.83
C SER A 97 -33.40 -5.33 -17.40
N ASN A 98 -34.09 -5.90 -16.41
CA ASN A 98 -33.83 -5.60 -15.00
C ASN A 98 -32.50 -6.21 -14.53
N GLU A 99 -32.17 -7.44 -14.93
CA GLU A 99 -30.87 -8.07 -14.65
C GLU A 99 -29.72 -7.29 -15.31
N GLU A 100 -29.88 -6.84 -16.56
CA GLU A 100 -28.90 -5.99 -17.25
C GLU A 100 -28.70 -4.64 -16.55
N THR A 101 -29.78 -3.96 -16.15
CA THR A 101 -29.68 -2.68 -15.43
C THR A 101 -29.06 -2.88 -14.05
N LEU A 102 -29.43 -3.95 -13.33
CA LEU A 102 -28.84 -4.30 -12.04
C LEU A 102 -27.34 -4.58 -12.16
N ASN A 103 -26.92 -5.36 -13.17
CA ASN A 103 -25.50 -5.61 -13.44
C ASN A 103 -24.74 -4.32 -13.77
N GLY A 104 -25.34 -3.43 -14.59
CA GLY A 104 -24.77 -2.12 -14.88
C GLY A 104 -24.59 -1.26 -13.62
N VAL A 105 -25.58 -1.27 -12.71
CA VAL A 105 -25.51 -0.58 -11.42
C VAL A 105 -24.42 -1.20 -10.54
N HIS A 106 -24.34 -2.53 -10.45
CA HIS A 106 -23.30 -3.20 -9.67
C HIS A 106 -21.90 -2.85 -10.15
N HIS A 107 -21.64 -2.89 -11.46
CA HIS A 107 -20.34 -2.50 -11.99
C HIS A 107 -20.00 -1.04 -11.72
N LYS A 108 -20.97 -0.13 -11.86
CA LYS A 108 -20.74 1.30 -11.60
C LYS A 108 -20.50 1.58 -10.11
N VAL A 109 -21.28 0.95 -9.23
CA VAL A 109 -21.07 1.06 -7.78
C VAL A 109 -19.73 0.46 -7.39
N HIS A 110 -19.35 -0.70 -7.93
CA HIS A 110 -18.07 -1.32 -7.63
C HIS A 110 -16.90 -0.47 -8.12
N ALA A 111 -16.97 0.09 -9.34
CA ALA A 111 -15.96 0.99 -9.87
C ALA A 111 -15.82 2.27 -9.03
N LEU A 112 -16.94 2.89 -8.63
CA LEU A 112 -16.93 4.06 -7.75
C LEU A 112 -16.36 3.74 -6.37
N LEU A 113 -16.75 2.60 -5.78
CA LEU A 113 -16.25 2.17 -4.48
C LEU A 113 -14.73 1.91 -4.54
N GLN A 114 -14.27 1.28 -5.61
CA GLN A 114 -12.85 1.02 -5.85
C GLN A 114 -12.08 2.33 -6.04
N GLU A 115 -12.62 3.28 -6.80
CA GLU A 115 -11.99 4.60 -7.02
C GLU A 115 -11.89 5.39 -5.71
N GLU A 116 -12.95 5.44 -4.91
CA GLU A 116 -12.96 6.14 -3.62
C GLU A 116 -12.02 5.48 -2.60
N LEU A 117 -11.95 4.14 -2.59
CA LEU A 117 -10.99 3.42 -1.75
C LEU A 117 -9.54 3.71 -2.17
N GLN A 118 -9.26 3.68 -3.47
CA GLN A 118 -7.95 4.04 -4.03
C GLN A 118 -7.59 5.50 -3.73
N LYS A 119 -8.51 6.45 -3.87
CA LYS A 119 -8.27 7.86 -3.52
C LYS A 119 -7.86 7.98 -2.05
N ARG A 120 -8.66 7.43 -1.14
CA ARG A 120 -8.38 7.45 0.31
C ARG A 120 -7.01 6.83 0.64
N ASP A 121 -6.68 5.70 0.02
CA ASP A 121 -5.41 5.02 0.25
C ASP A 121 -4.23 5.84 -0.31
N THR A 122 -4.39 6.52 -1.46
CA THR A 122 -3.34 7.40 -1.99
C THR A 122 -3.16 8.67 -1.15
N GLU A 123 -4.24 9.23 -0.58
CA GLU A 123 -4.16 10.40 0.30
C GLU A 123 -3.47 10.07 1.61
N THR A 124 -3.84 8.95 2.24
CA THR A 124 -3.18 8.46 3.45
C THR A 124 -1.70 8.12 3.20
N LEU A 125 -1.38 7.52 2.06
CA LEU A 125 0.01 7.25 1.70
C LEU A 125 0.80 8.55 1.46
N LYS A 126 0.19 9.56 0.83
CA LYS A 126 0.81 10.89 0.63
C LYS A 126 1.09 11.60 1.95
N THR A 127 0.16 11.57 2.90
CA THR A 127 0.36 12.20 4.22
C THR A 127 1.46 11.48 5.00
N ALA A 128 1.42 10.14 5.05
CA ALA A 128 2.46 9.33 5.69
C ALA A 128 3.85 9.57 5.05
N HIS A 129 3.93 9.65 3.73
CA HIS A 129 5.18 9.96 3.03
C HIS A 129 5.68 11.38 3.34
N ALA A 130 4.79 12.37 3.41
CA ALA A 130 5.16 13.73 3.77
C ALA A 130 5.67 13.82 5.22
N GLU A 131 5.07 13.06 6.13
CA GLU A 131 5.52 12.97 7.53
C GLU A 131 6.87 12.27 7.65
N ALA A 132 7.06 11.13 6.99
CA ALA A 132 8.34 10.43 6.94
C ALA A 132 9.46 11.34 6.37
N LYS A 133 9.17 12.10 5.30
CA LYS A 133 10.14 13.04 4.73
C LYS A 133 10.53 14.16 5.71
N LYS A 134 9.58 14.65 6.53
CA LYS A 134 9.88 15.63 7.59
C LYS A 134 10.75 15.01 8.68
N GLN A 135 10.45 13.79 9.10
CA GLN A 135 11.25 13.08 10.11
C GLN A 135 12.67 12.81 9.61
N ILE A 136 12.83 12.39 8.34
CA ILE A 136 14.15 12.22 7.71
C ILE A 136 14.91 13.55 7.74
N GLY A 137 14.30 14.66 7.31
CA GLY A 137 14.95 15.96 7.34
C GLY A 137 15.35 16.41 8.75
N HIS A 138 14.56 16.07 9.77
CA HIS A 138 14.91 16.34 11.17
C HIS A 138 16.09 15.48 11.64
N LEU A 139 16.09 14.19 11.30
CA LEU A 139 17.19 13.27 11.63
C LEU A 139 18.49 13.67 10.91
N GLU A 140 18.43 14.10 9.65
CA GLU A 140 19.58 14.64 8.92
C GLU A 140 20.15 15.89 9.59
N GLN A 141 19.29 16.79 10.07
CA GLN A 141 19.74 17.96 10.83
C GLN A 141 20.37 17.60 12.17
N GLN A 142 19.81 16.61 12.88
CA GLN A 142 20.40 16.11 14.12
C GLN A 142 21.74 15.44 13.88
N LEU A 143 21.86 14.64 12.81
CA LEU A 143 23.10 13.99 12.41
C LEU A 143 24.17 15.03 12.06
N ALA A 144 23.83 16.07 11.29
CA ALA A 144 24.75 17.15 10.97
C ALA A 144 25.22 17.93 12.21
N LYS A 145 24.35 18.10 13.22
CA LYS A 145 24.72 18.71 14.51
C LYS A 145 25.66 17.80 15.30
N ALA A 146 25.33 16.52 15.42
CA ALA A 146 26.13 15.53 16.13
C ALA A 146 27.52 15.37 15.49
N GLN A 147 27.62 15.36 14.16
CA GLN A 147 28.91 15.32 13.45
C GLN A 147 29.77 16.54 13.79
N LYS A 148 29.20 17.76 13.74
CA LYS A 148 29.94 18.98 14.12
C LYS A 148 30.40 18.94 15.58
N GLU A 149 29.57 18.45 16.49
CA GLU A 149 29.95 18.31 17.89
C GLU A 149 31.08 17.29 18.06
N THR A 150 31.03 16.17 17.32
CA THR A 150 32.08 15.15 17.33
C THR A 150 33.40 15.73 16.81
N ASP A 151 33.37 16.51 15.73
CA ASP A 151 34.57 17.17 15.18
C ASP A 151 35.18 18.15 16.18
N VAL A 152 34.36 18.95 16.87
CA VAL A 152 34.82 19.87 17.91
C VAL A 152 35.47 19.09 19.06
N LYS A 153 34.83 18.01 19.53
CA LYS A 153 35.40 17.14 20.58
C LYS A 153 36.69 16.47 20.14
N GLN A 154 36.80 16.08 18.89
CA GLN A 154 38.03 15.49 18.35
C GLN A 154 39.18 16.51 18.33
N GLU A 155 38.91 17.77 17.98
CA GLU A 155 39.91 18.84 18.07
C GLU A 155 40.30 19.18 19.52
N GLU A 156 39.33 19.18 20.44
CA GLU A 156 39.61 19.31 21.89
C GLU A 156 40.53 18.19 22.39
N ILE A 157 40.25 16.93 22.01
CA ILE A 157 41.08 15.77 22.37
C ILE A 157 42.48 15.92 21.77
N LYS A 158 42.62 16.29 20.49
CA LYS A 158 43.94 16.53 19.87
C LYS A 158 44.73 17.62 20.61
N ALA A 159 44.07 18.70 21.03
CA ALA A 159 44.70 19.76 21.81
C ALA A 159 45.14 19.27 23.20
N LEU A 160 44.32 18.46 23.88
CA LEU A 160 44.67 17.85 25.16
C LEU A 160 45.83 16.85 25.02
N VAL A 161 45.83 16.01 23.99
CA VAL A 161 46.93 15.08 23.69
C VAL A 161 48.23 15.84 23.43
N LYS A 162 48.20 16.94 22.68
CA LYS A 162 49.39 17.80 22.50
C LYS A 162 49.88 18.36 23.85
N LYS A 163 48.98 18.85 24.70
CA LYS A 163 49.34 19.35 26.05
C LYS A 163 49.93 18.25 26.92
N LEU A 164 49.33 17.06 26.94
CA LEU A 164 49.84 15.90 27.66
C LEU A 164 51.23 15.50 27.13
N GLY A 165 51.40 15.46 25.81
CA GLY A 165 52.69 15.21 25.17
C GLY A 165 53.75 16.24 25.58
N PHE A 166 53.42 17.53 25.66
CA PHE A 166 54.34 18.56 26.18
C PHE A 166 54.65 18.38 27.67
N VAL A 167 53.68 17.95 28.47
CA VAL A 167 53.89 17.67 29.90
C VAL A 167 54.78 16.43 30.10
N GLU A 168 54.57 15.37 29.31
CA GLU A 168 55.41 14.17 29.33
C GLU A 168 56.83 14.43 28.82
N LEU A 169 56.97 15.18 27.72
CA LEU A 169 58.26 15.71 27.26
C LEU A 169 58.93 16.54 28.35
N GLY A 170 58.18 17.41 29.03
CA GLY A 170 58.66 18.17 30.18
C GLY A 170 59.14 17.26 31.31
N LYS A 171 58.36 16.24 31.69
CA LYS A 171 58.75 15.25 32.70
C LYS A 171 60.00 14.44 32.30
N ALA A 172 60.22 14.19 31.02
CA ALA A 172 61.42 13.49 30.53
C ALA A 172 62.66 14.41 30.43
N LEU A 173 62.48 15.66 29.98
CA LEU A 173 63.55 16.63 29.76
C LEU A 173 64.01 17.33 31.04
N LEU A 174 63.10 17.58 31.99
CA LEU A 174 63.42 18.26 33.25
C LEU A 174 64.45 17.50 34.10
N PRO A 175 64.35 16.18 34.34
CA PRO A 175 65.38 15.43 35.06
C PRO A 175 66.75 15.48 34.37
N GLY A 176 66.78 15.42 33.03
CA GLY A 176 68.02 15.52 32.26
C GLY A 176 68.66 16.91 32.35
N ALA A 177 67.87 17.97 32.23
CA ALA A 177 68.32 19.35 32.37
C ALA A 177 68.75 19.68 33.81
N ILE A 178 68.00 19.22 34.81
CA ILE A 178 68.33 19.36 36.24
C ILE A 178 69.60 18.59 36.57
N SER A 179 69.79 17.38 36.05
CA SER A 179 71.02 16.60 36.22
C SER A 179 72.22 17.28 35.55
N GLY A 180 72.03 17.87 34.37
CA GLY A 180 73.04 18.69 33.69
C GLY A 180 73.44 19.94 34.47
N LEU A 181 72.46 20.69 34.97
CA LEU A 181 72.69 21.86 35.83
C LEU A 181 73.33 21.49 37.17
N ALA A 182 72.93 20.37 37.78
CA ALA A 182 73.54 19.86 39.01
C ALA A 182 75.03 19.49 38.81
N LYS A 183 75.40 19.01 37.61
CA LYS A 183 76.81 18.77 37.24
C LYS A 183 77.60 20.06 37.01
N GLN A 184 77.00 21.10 36.42
CA GLN A 184 77.67 22.38 36.15
C GLN A 184 77.76 23.30 37.39
N TYR A 185 76.77 23.28 38.29
CA TYR A 185 76.72 24.14 39.49
C TYR A 185 76.36 23.37 40.77
N PRO A 186 77.18 22.40 41.21
CA PRO A 186 76.86 21.51 42.33
C PRO A 186 76.71 22.24 43.68
N LYS A 187 77.46 23.32 43.90
CA LYS A 187 77.45 24.07 45.17
C LYS A 187 76.18 24.92 45.36
N GLN A 188 75.58 25.39 44.26
CA GLN A 188 74.35 26.19 44.29
C GLN A 188 73.11 25.29 44.34
N MET A 189 73.12 24.16 43.62
CA MET A 189 72.02 23.18 43.63
C MET A 189 71.86 22.45 44.98
N LYS A 190 72.94 22.22 45.73
CA LYS A 190 72.86 21.60 47.07
C LYS A 190 72.07 22.44 48.08
N GLY A 191 72.06 23.77 47.92
CA GLY A 191 71.25 24.68 48.73
C GLY A 191 69.78 24.71 48.34
N ILE A 192 69.45 24.42 47.07
CA ILE A 192 68.07 24.43 46.55
C ILE A 192 67.38 23.07 46.73
N ALA A 193 68.10 21.95 46.62
CA ALA A 193 67.56 20.63 46.93
C ALA A 193 67.13 20.49 48.40
N GLY A 194 67.86 21.15 49.33
CA GLY A 194 67.51 21.20 50.75
C GLY A 194 66.25 22.00 51.07
N THR A 195 65.83 22.92 50.19
CA THR A 195 64.59 23.70 50.35
C THR A 195 63.43 23.12 49.54
N LEU A 196 63.68 22.52 48.38
CA LEU A 196 62.65 21.83 47.58
C LEU A 196 62.21 20.49 48.18
N GLY A 197 63.13 19.74 48.80
CA GLY A 197 62.79 18.49 49.51
C GLY A 197 61.85 18.71 50.71
N ARG A 198 61.73 19.95 51.19
CA ARG A 198 60.82 20.33 52.28
C ARG A 198 59.40 20.68 51.82
N LEU A 199 59.15 20.74 50.51
CA LEU A 199 57.90 21.30 49.95
C LEU A 199 57.15 20.39 48.97
N GLY A 200 57.57 19.14 48.72
CA GLY A 200 56.96 18.42 47.58
C GLY A 200 56.99 16.91 47.50
N LEU A 201 57.45 16.15 48.49
CA LEU A 201 57.30 14.69 48.46
C LEU A 201 56.97 14.19 49.88
N SER A 202 55.70 13.89 50.11
CA SER A 202 55.28 13.10 51.27
C SER A 202 56.06 11.79 51.31
N ASP A 203 56.45 11.40 52.52
CA ASP A 203 57.11 10.14 52.85
C ASP A 203 56.59 8.95 52.02
N PRO A 204 57.46 8.09 51.46
CA PRO A 204 57.04 6.74 51.11
C PRO A 204 56.81 5.99 52.43
N GLN A 205 55.54 5.72 52.74
CA GLN A 205 55.19 4.70 53.73
C GLN A 205 55.78 3.33 53.31
N PRO A 206 56.14 2.47 54.28
CA PRO A 206 56.84 1.23 54.04
C PRO A 206 55.93 0.13 53.47
N GLU A 207 56.43 -0.51 52.40
CA GLU A 207 56.25 -1.91 51.98
C GLU A 207 54.97 -2.64 52.42
N GLU A 208 53.98 -2.69 51.52
CA GLU A 208 53.13 -3.88 51.33
C GLU A 208 53.59 -4.61 50.06
N ALA A 209 53.56 -5.94 50.12
CA ALA A 209 54.15 -6.88 49.16
C ALA A 209 53.80 -6.61 47.68
N PRO A 210 54.64 -7.01 46.71
CA PRO A 210 54.37 -6.74 45.30
C PRO A 210 53.17 -7.55 44.84
N LEU A 211 51.99 -6.94 44.76
CA LEU A 211 50.88 -7.47 43.98
C LEU A 211 51.25 -7.39 42.50
N ASP A 212 50.99 -8.46 41.77
CA ASP A 212 51.31 -8.63 40.35
C ASP A 212 50.76 -7.46 39.53
N GLU A 213 51.49 -7.01 38.50
CA GLU A 213 51.11 -5.83 37.69
C GLU A 213 49.69 -5.96 37.12
N GLU A 214 49.24 -7.19 36.84
CA GLU A 214 47.87 -7.51 36.44
C GLU A 214 46.85 -7.26 37.55
N GLN A 215 47.13 -7.63 38.79
CA GLN A 215 46.23 -7.40 39.93
C GLN A 215 46.11 -5.91 40.26
N GLN A 216 47.19 -5.16 40.08
CA GLN A 216 47.17 -3.69 40.19
C GLN A 216 46.37 -3.07 39.03
N HIS A 217 46.51 -3.59 37.81
CA HIS A 217 45.68 -3.17 36.68
C HIS A 217 44.19 -3.46 36.88
N TRP A 218 43.84 -4.63 37.41
CA TRP A 218 42.45 -4.98 37.73
C TRP A 218 41.88 -4.11 38.83
N LEU A 219 42.64 -3.84 39.89
CA LEU A 219 42.22 -2.91 40.94
C LEU A 219 42.04 -1.50 40.40
N HIS A 220 42.89 -1.07 39.46
CA HIS A 220 42.75 0.25 38.84
C HIS A 220 41.55 0.33 37.90
N ILE A 221 41.27 -0.73 37.13
CA ILE A 221 40.06 -0.82 36.29
C ILE A 221 38.80 -0.84 37.16
N ILE A 222 38.80 -1.58 38.27
CA ILE A 222 37.69 -1.65 39.21
C ILE A 222 37.51 -0.30 39.94
N SER A 223 38.59 0.38 40.31
CA SER A 223 38.51 1.73 40.91
C SER A 223 37.97 2.74 39.91
N TYR A 224 38.39 2.68 38.64
CA TYR A 224 37.88 3.53 37.58
C TYR A 224 36.40 3.24 37.26
N LEU A 225 35.99 1.98 37.24
CA LEU A 225 34.58 1.59 37.09
C LEU A 225 33.73 2.10 38.26
N LYS A 226 34.27 2.06 39.48
CA LYS A 226 33.61 2.57 40.69
C LYS A 226 33.54 4.11 40.72
N GLU A 227 34.50 4.80 40.10
CA GLU A 227 34.48 6.26 39.93
C GLU A 227 33.60 6.73 38.76
N LEU A 228 33.46 5.94 37.69
CA LEU A 228 32.63 6.30 36.54
C LEU A 228 31.15 5.94 36.70
N CYS A 229 30.81 4.95 37.53
CA CYS A 229 29.44 4.48 37.69
C CYS A 229 28.93 4.73 39.11
N THR A 230 27.83 5.48 39.22
CA THR A 230 27.05 5.52 40.47
C THR A 230 26.42 4.14 40.74
N GLU A 231 26.21 3.79 42.00
CA GLU A 231 25.63 2.50 42.43
C GLU A 231 24.34 2.15 41.65
N GLU A 232 23.49 3.15 41.37
CA GLU A 232 22.27 2.99 40.57
C GLU A 232 22.53 2.61 39.10
N GLN A 233 23.62 3.08 38.49
CA GLN A 233 23.97 2.76 37.11
C GLN A 233 24.54 1.34 36.99
N CYS A 234 25.26 0.88 38.00
CA CYS A 234 25.70 -0.52 38.09
C CYS A 234 24.49 -1.46 38.23
N ASP A 235 23.52 -1.14 39.08
CA ASP A 235 22.29 -1.93 39.21
C ASP A 235 21.48 -1.94 37.91
N GLN A 236 21.39 -0.83 37.20
CA GLN A 236 20.74 -0.76 35.89
C GLN A 236 21.48 -1.59 34.83
N LEU A 237 22.81 -1.56 34.82
CA LEU A 237 23.62 -2.35 33.89
C LEU A 237 23.45 -3.85 34.17
N VAL A 238 23.47 -4.25 35.44
CA VAL A 238 23.23 -5.64 35.87
C VAL A 238 21.82 -6.09 35.52
N GLN A 239 20.80 -5.26 35.74
CA GLN A 239 19.41 -5.58 35.33
C GLN A 239 19.25 -5.69 33.81
N LEU A 240 19.93 -4.85 33.03
CA LEU A 240 19.97 -4.96 31.57
C LEU A 240 20.65 -6.25 31.14
N LEU A 241 21.74 -6.64 31.80
CA LEU A 241 22.49 -7.86 31.50
C LEU A 241 21.66 -9.12 31.83
N VAL A 242 20.90 -9.10 32.93
CA VAL A 242 19.94 -10.16 33.28
C VAL A 242 18.82 -10.26 32.25
N ARG A 243 18.23 -9.12 31.84
CA ARG A 243 17.20 -9.11 30.78
C ARG A 243 17.72 -9.59 29.43
N LEU A 244 18.95 -9.24 29.07
CA LEU A 244 19.60 -9.73 27.86
C LEU A 244 19.81 -11.25 27.94
N GLY A 245 20.17 -11.78 29.11
CA GLY A 245 20.29 -13.22 29.35
C GLY A 245 18.96 -13.97 29.27
N GLU A 246 17.87 -13.39 29.81
CA GLU A 246 16.52 -13.94 29.68
C GLU A 246 16.05 -13.94 28.22
N GLN A 247 16.28 -12.83 27.50
CA GLN A 247 15.95 -12.72 26.09
C GLN A 247 16.75 -13.71 25.23
N LEU A 248 18.04 -13.92 25.52
CA LEU A 248 18.85 -14.92 24.82
C LEU A 248 18.32 -16.34 25.03
N LYS A 249 17.80 -16.62 26.23
CA LYS A 249 17.21 -17.92 26.58
C LYS A 249 15.88 -18.15 25.88
N ASP A 250 15.06 -17.10 25.74
CA ASP A 250 13.82 -17.13 24.98
C ASP A 250 14.11 -17.31 23.47
N ASP A 251 15.14 -16.64 22.96
CA ASP A 251 15.61 -16.79 21.58
C ASP A 251 16.13 -18.21 21.32
N ASP A 252 16.84 -18.83 22.27
CA ASP A 252 17.31 -20.22 22.15
C ASP A 252 16.12 -21.23 22.15
N GLN A 253 15.10 -20.99 22.97
CA GLN A 253 13.86 -21.78 22.90
C GLN A 253 13.11 -21.59 21.58
N LEU A 254 13.10 -20.37 21.03
CA LEU A 254 12.47 -20.07 19.76
C LEU A 254 13.25 -20.71 18.60
N LEU A 255 14.58 -20.70 18.66
CA LEU A 255 15.45 -21.42 17.73
C LEU A 255 15.24 -22.93 17.81
N GLN A 256 15.06 -23.50 19.00
CA GLN A 256 14.71 -24.92 19.16
C GLN A 256 13.33 -25.25 18.58
N LYS A 257 12.33 -24.39 18.77
CA LYS A 257 11.00 -24.56 18.15
C LYS A 257 11.08 -24.44 16.63
N LEU A 258 11.81 -23.46 16.10
CA LEU A 258 12.06 -23.32 14.67
C LEU A 258 12.78 -24.54 14.11
N HIS A 259 13.80 -25.04 14.81
CA HIS A 259 14.51 -26.25 14.42
C HIS A 259 13.58 -27.48 14.41
N TYR A 260 12.70 -27.61 15.41
CA TYR A 260 11.69 -28.66 15.47
C TYR A 260 10.71 -28.58 14.30
N TYR A 261 10.16 -27.40 13.99
CA TYR A 261 9.25 -27.23 12.85
C TYR A 261 9.95 -27.44 11.52
N LEU A 262 11.20 -27.01 11.39
CA LEU A 262 12.00 -27.22 10.18
C LEU A 262 12.35 -28.71 10.00
N SER A 263 12.64 -29.42 11.09
CA SER A 263 12.82 -30.88 11.09
C SER A 263 11.51 -31.63 10.78
N GLN A 264 10.36 -31.15 11.26
CA GLN A 264 9.06 -31.71 10.90
C GLN A 264 8.71 -31.49 9.43
N LEU A 265 8.98 -30.30 8.89
CA LEU A 265 8.80 -30.00 7.46
C LEU A 265 9.74 -30.85 6.60
N GLN A 266 10.97 -31.07 7.03
CA GLN A 266 11.92 -31.93 6.34
C GLN A 266 11.47 -33.41 6.37
N LYS A 267 10.91 -33.88 7.51
CA LYS A 267 10.32 -35.22 7.62
C LYS A 267 9.09 -35.39 6.73
N ALA A 268 8.20 -34.39 6.68
CA ALA A 268 7.02 -34.37 5.81
C ALA A 268 7.42 -34.31 4.32
N SER A 269 8.51 -33.62 3.98
CA SER A 269 9.08 -33.60 2.63
C SER A 269 9.79 -34.92 2.24
N SER A 270 10.23 -35.71 3.22
CA SER A 270 10.87 -37.02 3.01
C SER A 270 9.92 -38.21 3.11
N ALA A 271 8.64 -37.96 3.43
CA ALA A 271 7.62 -39.00 3.38
C ALA A 271 7.43 -39.43 1.91
N PRO A 272 7.55 -40.73 1.59
CA PRO A 272 7.30 -41.21 0.24
C PRO A 272 5.85 -40.89 -0.11
N LYS A 273 5.62 -40.36 -1.32
CA LYS A 273 4.29 -40.42 -1.94
C LYS A 273 3.93 -41.90 -2.04
N GLU A 274 3.01 -42.37 -1.20
CA GLU A 274 2.31 -43.62 -1.47
C GLU A 274 1.52 -43.40 -2.76
N ASP A 275 1.95 -44.10 -3.81
CA ASP A 275 1.24 -44.21 -5.08
C ASP A 275 -0.15 -44.81 -4.83
N PRO A 276 -1.22 -44.25 -5.42
CA PRO A 276 -2.56 -44.83 -5.31
C PRO A 276 -2.72 -45.88 -6.41
N GLU A 277 -2.34 -47.12 -6.16
CA GLU A 277 -2.83 -48.28 -6.91
C GLU A 277 -3.13 -49.45 -5.98
N HIS A 278 -4.38 -49.50 -5.50
CA HIS A 278 -5.19 -50.71 -5.38
C HIS A 278 -6.67 -50.36 -5.27
#